data_AF-A0A842N148-F1
#
_entry.id   AF-A0A842N148-F1
#
_cell.length_a   1.000
_cell.length_b   1.000
_cell.length_c   1.000
_cell.angle_alpha   90.00
_cell.angle_beta   90.00
_cell.angle_gamma   90.00
#
_symmetry.space_group_name_H-M   'P 1'
#
loop_
_entity.id
_entity.type
_entity.pdbx_description
1 polymer ?
#
loop_
_entity_poly.entity_id
_entity_poly.type
_entity_poly.pdbx_seq_one_letter_code
_entity_poly.pdbx_strand_id
1 'polypeptide(L)'
;MEFEASSVLLYLAVFLIAAKAGGVLSSKLGQPEVFGELIAGILIGPSVAGAISQGIFGFPLCVDPDLPAGQFMSLLGELGIIILMFIAGLSIEVEEFRRAG
;
A
#
# COMPACT_ATOMS: atom_id res chain seq x y z
N MET A 1 -15.50 -18.79 4.07
CA MET A 1 -14.50 -18.15 3.18
C MET A 1 -13.20 -18.89 3.43
N GLU A 2 -12.86 -19.86 2.60
CA GLU A 2 -11.55 -20.51 2.71
C GLU A 2 -10.53 -19.58 2.05
N PHE A 3 -9.72 -18.93 2.87
CA PHE A 3 -8.59 -18.18 2.38
C PHE A 3 -7.56 -19.19 1.90
N GLU A 4 -7.29 -19.23 0.61
CA GLU A 4 -6.08 -19.88 0.13
C GLU A 4 -4.88 -19.06 0.61
N ALA A 5 -4.24 -19.52 1.68
CA ALA A 5 -3.09 -18.85 2.28
C ALA A 5 -1.98 -18.56 1.26
N SER A 6 -1.85 -19.42 0.24
CA SER A 6 -0.97 -19.22 -0.92
C SER A 6 -1.22 -17.90 -1.64
N SER A 7 -2.49 -17.57 -1.93
CA SER A 7 -2.88 -16.36 -2.65
C SER A 7 -2.63 -15.10 -1.82
N VAL A 8 -2.90 -15.15 -0.52
CA VAL A 8 -2.60 -14.07 0.43
C VAL A 8 -1.09 -13.82 0.52
N LEU A 9 -0.29 -14.87 0.65
CA LEU A 9 1.17 -14.77 0.69
C LEU A 9 1.74 -14.21 -0.61
N LEU A 10 1.16 -14.60 -1.75
CA LEU A 10 1.56 -14.06 -3.05
C LEU A 10 1.27 -12.56 -3.14
N TYR A 11 0.08 -12.12 -2.75
CA TYR A 11 -0.27 -10.69 -2.75
C TYR A 11 0.64 -9.89 -1.82
N LEU A 12 0.87 -10.40 -0.60
CA LEU A 12 1.79 -9.78 0.34
C LEU A 12 3.22 -9.69 -0.22
N ALA A 13 3.71 -10.76 -0.83
CA ALA A 13 5.04 -10.77 -1.46
C ALA A 13 5.13 -9.73 -2.59
N VAL A 14 4.12 -9.62 -3.45
CA VAL A 14 4.06 -8.61 -4.51
C VAL A 14 4.07 -7.20 -3.92
N PHE A 15 3.24 -6.91 -2.92
CA PHE A 15 3.23 -5.60 -2.25
C PHE A 15 4.59 -5.26 -1.62
N LEU A 16 5.21 -6.19 -0.90
CA LEU A 16 6.50 -5.97 -0.26
C LEU A 16 7.63 -5.76 -1.26
N ILE A 17 7.68 -6.56 -2.32
CA ILE A 17 8.69 -6.41 -3.39
C ILE A 17 8.52 -5.06 -4.08
N ALA A 18 7.28 -4.68 -4.40
CA ALA A 18 6.99 -3.42 -5.06
C ALA A 18 7.30 -2.21 -4.19
N ALA A 19 6.89 -2.25 -2.92
CA ALA A 19 7.22 -1.20 -1.94
C ALA A 19 8.74 -1.06 -1.81
N LYS A 20 9.46 -2.18 -1.63
CA LYS A 20 10.92 -2.15 -1.53
C LYS A 20 11.59 -1.61 -2.79
N ALA A 21 11.15 -2.05 -3.97
CA ALA A 21 11.68 -1.56 -5.24
C ALA A 21 11.41 -0.06 -5.42
N GLY A 22 10.20 0.39 -5.13
CA GLY A 22 9.80 1.79 -5.17
C GLY A 22 10.59 2.65 -4.19
N GLY A 23 10.72 2.22 -2.94
CA GLY A 23 11.49 2.91 -1.91
C GLY A 23 12.97 3.02 -2.26
N VAL A 24 13.60 1.95 -2.73
CA VAL A 24 15.00 1.97 -3.19
C VAL A 24 15.19 2.89 -4.40
N LEU A 25 14.26 2.88 -5.35
CA LEU A 25 14.33 3.76 -6.52
C LEU A 25 14.15 5.23 -6.12
N SER A 26 13.20 5.53 -5.23
CA SER A 26 12.95 6.87 -4.69
C SER A 26 14.17 7.43 -3.95
N SER A 27 14.76 6.60 -3.07
CA SER A 27 15.98 6.94 -2.34
C SER A 27 17.16 7.24 -3.27
N LYS A 28 17.33 6.46 -4.34
CA LYS A 28 18.35 6.72 -5.38
C LYS A 28 18.13 8.05 -6.13
N LEU A 29 16.89 8.53 -6.21
CA LEU A 29 16.53 9.80 -6.83
C LEU A 29 16.56 10.97 -5.84
N GLY A 30 16.96 10.75 -4.59
CA GLY A 30 17.02 11.78 -3.54
C GLY A 30 15.66 12.09 -2.91
N GLN A 31 14.66 11.24 -3.11
CA GLN A 31 13.32 11.35 -2.53
C GLN A 31 13.18 10.44 -1.31
N PRO A 32 12.30 10.75 -0.34
CA PRO A 32 11.99 9.85 0.79
C PRO A 32 11.53 8.48 0.30
N GLU A 33 11.86 7.41 1.03
CA GLU A 33 11.48 6.03 0.63
C GLU A 33 9.96 5.87 0.53
N VAL A 34 9.21 6.40 1.49
CA VAL A 34 7.74 6.36 1.56
C VAL A 34 7.10 6.94 0.29
N PHE A 35 7.72 7.94 -0.35
CA PHE A 35 7.20 8.49 -1.61
C PHE A 35 7.17 7.42 -2.72
N GLY A 36 8.24 6.64 -2.85
CA GLY A 36 8.33 5.56 -3.83
C GLY A 36 7.41 4.38 -3.50
N GLU A 37 7.25 4.05 -2.23
CA GLU A 37 6.34 3.01 -1.75
C GLU A 37 4.89 3.33 -2.10
N LEU A 38 4.46 4.58 -1.88
CA LEU A 38 3.11 5.06 -2.22
C LEU A 38 2.87 4.99 -3.73
N ILE A 39 3.82 5.44 -4.54
CA ILE A 39 3.71 5.36 -6.02
C ILE A 39 3.61 3.90 -6.47
N ALA A 40 4.46 3.02 -5.96
CA ALA A 40 4.42 1.60 -6.29
C ALA A 40 3.06 0.97 -5.94
N GLY A 41 2.51 1.32 -4.78
CA GLY A 41 1.16 0.91 -4.36
C GLY A 41 0.06 1.41 -5.29
N ILE A 42 0.11 2.68 -5.72
CA ILE A 42 -0.86 3.26 -6.67
C ILE A 42 -0.77 2.56 -8.03
N LEU A 43 0.44 2.27 -8.51
CA LEU A 43 0.67 1.62 -9.80
C LEU A 43 0.13 0.18 -9.85
N ILE A 44 0.32 -0.59 -8.78
CA ILE A 44 -0.11 -2.00 -8.70
C ILE A 44 -1.57 -2.14 -8.22
N GLY A 45 -2.05 -1.14 -7.49
CA GLY A 45 -3.41 -1.07 -7.00
C GLY A 45 -4.44 -0.92 -8.12
N PRO A 46 -5.73 -1.08 -7.78
CA PRO A 46 -6.82 -1.01 -8.74
C PRO A 46 -6.93 0.36 -9.44
N SER A 47 -6.44 1.43 -8.83
CA SER A 47 -6.50 2.79 -9.39
C SER A 47 -5.81 2.92 -10.75
N VAL A 48 -4.61 2.33 -10.92
CA VAL A 48 -3.86 2.39 -12.18
C VAL A 48 -3.88 1.05 -12.90
N ALA A 49 -3.43 -0.02 -12.25
CA ALA A 49 -3.41 -1.34 -12.88
C ALA A 49 -4.82 -1.86 -13.18
N GLY A 50 -5.83 -1.52 -12.37
CA GLY A 50 -7.23 -1.89 -12.63
C GLY A 50 -7.82 -1.13 -13.83
N ALA A 51 -7.53 0.16 -13.96
CA ALA A 51 -7.96 0.95 -15.12
C ALA A 51 -7.32 0.43 -16.42
N ILE A 52 -6.05 0.03 -16.38
CA ILE A 52 -5.32 -0.51 -17.54
C ILE A 52 -5.78 -1.94 -17.88
N SER A 53 -6.04 -2.79 -16.88
CA SER A 53 -6.45 -4.18 -17.11
C SER A 53 -7.83 -4.27 -17.76
N GLN A 54 -8.79 -3.46 -17.31
CA GLN A 54 -10.14 -3.39 -17.85
C GLN A 54 -10.19 -2.76 -19.25
N GLY A 55 -9.26 -1.84 -19.57
CA GLY A 55 -9.26 -1.10 -20.82
C GLY A 55 -8.40 -1.68 -21.95
N ILE A 56 -7.27 -2.36 -21.64
CA ILE A 56 -6.23 -2.66 -22.65
C ILE A 56 -5.86 -4.15 -22.72
N PHE A 57 -5.68 -4.84 -21.59
CA PHE A 57 -5.01 -6.14 -21.55
C PHE A 57 -5.91 -7.37 -21.39
N GLY A 58 -7.18 -7.23 -20.97
CA GLY A 58 -8.13 -8.35 -20.85
C GLY A 58 -7.73 -9.45 -19.84
N PHE A 59 -6.71 -9.21 -19.03
CA PHE A 59 -6.23 -10.10 -17.97
C PHE A 59 -6.01 -9.30 -16.67
N PRO A 60 -6.33 -9.84 -15.48
CA PRO A 60 -6.19 -9.12 -14.21
C PRO A 60 -4.71 -8.99 -13.82
N LEU A 61 -4.12 -7.84 -14.13
CA LEU A 61 -2.77 -7.46 -13.68
C LEU A 61 -2.78 -6.83 -12.27
N CYS A 62 -3.96 -6.48 -11.76
CA CYS A 62 -4.14 -5.77 -10.49
C CYS A 62 -4.59 -6.70 -9.36
N VAL A 63 -4.31 -6.27 -8.14
CA VAL A 63 -4.95 -6.82 -6.94
C VAL A 63 -6.44 -6.46 -7.01
N ASP A 64 -7.26 -7.46 -7.31
CA ASP A 64 -8.71 -7.30 -7.35
C ASP A 64 -9.26 -7.32 -5.91
N PRO A 65 -9.86 -6.21 -5.44
CA PRO A 65 -10.39 -6.10 -4.09
C PRO A 65 -11.61 -7.01 -3.85
N ASP A 66 -12.27 -7.51 -4.90
CA ASP A 66 -13.46 -8.35 -4.77
C ASP A 66 -13.11 -9.82 -4.44
N LEU A 67 -11.86 -10.25 -4.66
CA LEU A 67 -11.38 -11.58 -4.25
C LEU A 67 -11.13 -11.66 -2.73
N PRO A 68 -11.31 -12.84 -2.09
CA PRO A 68 -11.07 -13.03 -0.66
C PRO A 68 -9.68 -12.56 -0.18
N ALA A 69 -8.64 -12.80 -0.98
CA ALA A 69 -7.29 -12.35 -0.68
C ALA A 69 -7.13 -10.82 -0.78
N GLY A 70 -7.83 -10.17 -1.74
CA GLY A 70 -7.86 -8.72 -1.88
C GLY A 70 -8.54 -8.05 -0.69
N GLN A 71 -9.69 -8.57 -0.25
CA GLN A 71 -10.39 -8.08 0.94
C GLN A 71 -9.52 -8.15 2.20
N PHE A 72 -8.77 -9.25 2.38
CA PHE A 72 -7.84 -9.39 3.50
C PHE A 72 -6.68 -8.37 3.41
N MET A 73 -6.15 -8.11 2.21
CA MET A 73 -5.13 -7.07 2.01
C MET A 73 -5.66 -5.67 2.30
N SER A 74 -6.90 -5.35 1.91
CA SER A 74 -7.55 -4.08 2.23
C SER A 74 -7.67 -3.90 3.75
N LEU A 75 -8.13 -4.93 4.46
CA LEU A 75 -8.19 -4.91 5.92
C LEU A 75 -6.81 -4.70 6.56
N LEU A 76 -5.78 -5.37 6.04
CA LEU A 76 -4.40 -5.21 6.51
C LEU A 76 -3.87 -3.78 6.26
N GLY A 77 -4.21 -3.19 5.12
CA GLY A 77 -3.90 -1.80 4.78
C GLY A 77 -4.58 -0.80 5.71
N GLU A 78 -5.87 -0.98 5.98
CA GLU A 78 -6.63 -0.16 6.94
C GLU A 78 -6.02 -0.23 8.35
N LEU A 79 -5.68 -1.44 8.82
CA LEU A 79 -4.99 -1.63 10.09
C LEU A 79 -3.63 -0.93 10.10
N GLY A 80 -2.86 -1.03 9.01
CA GLY A 80 -1.59 -0.34 8.84
C GLY A 80 -1.74 1.18 8.96
N ILE A 81 -2.76 1.76 8.32
CA ILE A 81 -3.06 3.20 8.39
C ILE A 81 -3.45 3.60 9.81
N ILE A 82 -4.31 2.83 10.48
CA ILE A 82 -4.72 3.10 11.87
C ILE A 82 -3.50 3.11 12.79
N ILE A 83 -2.64 2.09 12.70
CA ILE A 83 -1.42 2.01 13.50
C ILE A 83 -0.48 3.18 13.18
N LEU A 84 -0.32 3.53 11.90
CA LEU A 84 0.53 4.65 11.47
C LEU A 84 0.02 5.99 12.02
N MET A 85 -1.28 6.27 11.89
CA MET A 85 -1.88 7.51 12.40
C MET A 85 -1.86 7.56 13.93
N PHE A 86 -2.00 6.42 14.60
CA PHE A 86 -1.86 6.34 16.05
C PHE A 86 -0.44 6.68 16.51
N ILE A 87 0.58 6.08 15.87
CA ILE A 87 2.00 6.40 16.16
C ILE A 87 2.30 7.87 15.85
N ALA A 88 1.80 8.39 14.72
CA ALA A 88 1.96 9.80 14.38
C ALA A 88 1.35 10.71 15.45
N GLY A 89 0.14 10.39 15.94
CA GLY A 89 -0.50 11.11 17.04
C GLY A 89 0.28 11.03 18.36
N LEU A 90 0.85 9.87 18.70
CA LEU A 90 1.71 9.71 19.88
C LEU A 90 3.06 10.44 19.76
N SER A 91 3.52 10.72 18.55
CA SER A 91 4.79 11.41 18.30
C SER A 91 4.68 12.94 18.43
N ILE A 92 3.46 13.48 18.57
CA ILE A 92 3.23 14.92 18.71
C ILE A 92 3.53 15.36 20.15
N GLU A 93 4.44 16.32 20.30
CA GLU A 93 4.67 16.99 21.58
C GLU A 93 3.51 17.97 21.87
N VAL A 94 2.78 17.73 22.95
CA VAL A 94 1.61 18.54 23.34
C VAL A 94 1.98 20.02 23.52
N GLU A 95 3.22 20.31 23.91
CA GLU A 95 3.70 21.68 24.10
C GLU A 95 3.96 22.41 22.78
N GLU A 96 4.48 21.73 21.75
CA GLU A 96 4.54 22.28 20.37
C GLU A 96 3.14 22.50 19.81
N PHE A 97 2.23 21.54 20.03
CA PHE A 97 0.85 21.64 19.58
C PHE A 97 0.12 22.85 20.18
N ARG A 98 0.35 23.14 21.47
CA ARG A 98 -0.22 24.32 22.15
C ARG A 98 0.38 25.64 21.68
N ARG A 99 1.60 25.66 21.16
CA ARG A 99 2.26 26.89 20.64
C ARG A 99 1.85 27.24 19.21
N ALA A 100 1.38 26.26 18.44
CA ALA A 100 1.01 26.43 17.03
C ALA A 100 -0.45 26.84 16.80
N GLY A 101 -1.32 26.71 17.82
CA GLY A 101 -2.71 27.18 17.82
C GLY A 101 -2.85 28.57 18.41
#